data_AF-A0A3Q9KEC6-F1
#
_entry.id   AF-A0A3Q9KEC6-F1
#
_cell.length_a   1.000
_cell.length_b   1.000
_cell.length_c   1.000
_cell.angle_alpha   90.00
_cell.angle_beta   90.00
_cell.angle_gamma   90.00
#
_symmetry.space_group_name_H-M   'P 1'
#
loop_
_entity.id
_entity.type
_entity.pdbx_description
1 polymer ?
#
loop_
_entity_poly.entity_id
_entity_poly.type
_entity_poly.pdbx_seq_one_letter_code
_entity_poly.pdbx_strand_id
1 'polypeptide(L)'
;MVRQHSGHLPLLRAVCCGGNPVAVVPVRRLALLGGGFSTDDDELLDDWVLGHSSASRPKVCFVPTASGDAPAYVERFLTVFQSRNCEPSVLPLFRRELDDDALRRFLLSQDVVYVGGGNTANLLAVWRTHGVDRLLREAYDRGTLLCGISAGANCWAEGSHTDSFGPLTFLSDGLSLLSGSVCPHYDSEPGRRPSYQAAVATGALPAGWALEDGVGALFMAGVLTETVTRTPQAHLYQVAPDGDSGVKERAVPGRLLTEARVPAPAGSALRRRGDASAGAAGVAAPA
;
A
#
# COMPACT_ATOMS: atom_id res chain seq x y z
N MET A 1 24.76 -52.00 50.34
CA MET A 1 25.79 -50.94 50.54
C MET A 1 25.46 -49.81 49.56
N VAL A 2 25.09 -48.66 50.11
CA VAL A 2 24.61 -47.47 49.40
C VAL A 2 25.74 -46.87 48.55
N ARG A 3 25.43 -46.39 47.33
CA ARG A 3 25.99 -45.12 46.81
C ARG A 3 25.20 -44.60 45.61
N GLN A 4 24.96 -43.30 45.68
CA GLN A 4 24.08 -42.46 44.88
C GLN A 4 24.61 -42.25 43.45
N HIS A 5 23.71 -42.09 42.49
CA HIS A 5 24.02 -41.49 41.18
C HIS A 5 23.53 -40.05 41.18
N SER A 6 24.46 -39.13 41.41
CA SER A 6 24.31 -37.70 41.22
C SER A 6 24.57 -37.36 39.75
N GLY A 7 23.66 -36.56 39.18
CA GLY A 7 23.77 -36.09 37.80
C GLY A 7 24.91 -35.08 37.60
N HIS A 8 25.41 -35.03 36.36
CA HIS A 8 26.15 -33.88 35.86
C HIS A 8 25.81 -33.66 34.37
N LEU A 9 25.07 -32.58 34.12
CA LEU A 9 25.09 -31.87 32.84
C LEU A 9 26.52 -31.36 32.59
N PRO A 10 27.03 -31.40 31.35
CA PRO A 10 28.22 -30.64 31.01
C PRO A 10 27.88 -29.15 30.94
N LEU A 11 28.52 -28.37 31.81
CA LEU A 11 28.63 -26.91 31.69
C LEU A 11 29.27 -26.57 30.33
N LEU A 12 28.49 -26.04 29.39
CA LEU A 12 29.06 -25.19 28.36
C LEU A 12 29.45 -23.87 29.01
N ARG A 13 30.77 -23.65 29.06
CA ARG A 13 31.41 -22.37 29.40
C ARG A 13 30.71 -21.23 28.64
N ALA A 14 30.15 -20.29 29.39
CA ALA A 14 29.86 -18.96 28.89
C ALA A 14 31.18 -18.31 28.47
N VAL A 15 31.41 -18.24 27.16
CA VAL A 15 32.34 -17.27 26.58
C VAL A 15 31.51 -16.02 26.33
N CYS A 16 31.54 -15.09 27.30
CA CYS A 16 31.05 -13.74 27.10
C CYS A 16 32.03 -13.01 26.16
N CYS A 17 31.78 -13.09 24.85
CA CYS A 17 32.32 -12.10 23.92
C CYS A 17 31.27 -10.98 23.81
N GLY A 18 31.62 -9.80 24.32
CA GLY A 18 30.81 -8.59 24.19
C GLY A 18 30.63 -8.21 22.72
N GLY A 19 29.52 -8.63 22.13
CA GLY A 19 28.97 -7.99 20.95
C GLY A 19 28.03 -6.89 21.43
N ASN A 20 28.35 -5.63 21.13
CA ASN A 20 27.31 -4.59 21.17
C ASN A 20 26.11 -5.10 20.37
N PRO A 21 24.86 -4.94 20.85
CA PRO A 21 23.70 -5.25 20.03
C PRO A 21 23.83 -4.44 18.73
N VAL A 22 23.93 -5.14 17.60
CA VAL A 22 23.87 -4.51 16.29
C VAL A 22 22.51 -3.83 16.24
N ALA A 23 22.51 -2.50 16.24
CA ALA A 23 21.28 -1.74 16.10
C ALA A 23 20.63 -2.16 14.78
N VAL A 24 19.49 -2.84 14.86
CA VAL A 24 18.69 -3.16 13.68
C VAL A 24 18.15 -1.83 13.17
N VAL A 25 18.73 -1.31 12.10
CA VAL A 25 18.22 -0.11 11.44
C VAL A 25 16.90 -0.49 10.77
N PRO A 26 15.78 0.16 11.12
CA PRO A 26 14.50 -0.11 10.49
C PRO A 26 14.59 0.11 8.97
N VAL A 27 14.05 -0.82 8.20
CA VAL A 27 14.01 -0.69 6.75
C VAL A 27 12.91 0.32 6.38
N ARG A 28 13.30 1.37 5.68
CA ARG A 28 12.40 2.32 5.02
C ARG A 28 11.53 1.61 3.99
N ARG A 29 10.20 1.68 4.12
CA ARG A 29 9.25 0.97 3.26
C ARG A 29 8.19 1.93 2.70
N LEU A 30 7.97 1.84 1.39
CA LEU A 30 7.03 2.71 0.68
C LEU A 30 6.27 1.91 -0.38
N ALA A 31 4.95 2.06 -0.45
CA ALA A 31 4.13 1.43 -1.47
C ALA A 31 3.36 2.47 -2.30
N LEU A 32 3.49 2.40 -3.62
CA LEU A 32 2.66 3.15 -4.55
C LEU A 32 1.47 2.28 -4.97
N LEU A 33 0.26 2.85 -4.95
CA LEU A 33 -0.97 2.12 -5.23
C LEU A 33 -1.75 2.79 -6.38
N GLY A 34 -2.09 2.01 -7.40
CA GLY A 34 -3.03 2.34 -8.48
C GLY A 34 -4.48 2.01 -8.12
N GLY A 35 -4.81 1.85 -6.83
CA GLY A 35 -6.13 1.46 -6.37
C GLY A 35 -6.11 1.01 -4.92
N GLY A 36 -7.26 0.55 -4.43
CA GLY A 36 -7.44 0.00 -3.08
C GLY A 36 -8.87 0.25 -2.62
N PHE A 37 -9.06 0.41 -1.31
CA PHE A 37 -10.37 0.43 -0.64
C PHE A 37 -11.39 1.44 -1.19
N SER A 38 -10.92 2.41 -1.97
CA SER A 38 -11.75 3.48 -2.51
C SER A 38 -12.21 3.30 -3.93
N THR A 39 -11.55 2.44 -4.70
CA THR A 39 -11.76 2.24 -6.13
C THR A 39 -12.00 0.77 -6.48
N ASP A 40 -11.65 -0.14 -5.58
CA ASP A 40 -11.59 -1.57 -5.85
C ASP A 40 -12.68 -2.29 -5.05
N ASP A 41 -13.35 -3.26 -5.69
CA ASP A 41 -14.41 -4.05 -5.05
C ASP A 41 -13.87 -5.28 -4.28
N ASP A 42 -12.62 -5.70 -4.55
CA ASP A 42 -12.02 -6.93 -4.03
C ASP A 42 -10.95 -6.71 -2.95
N GLU A 43 -10.61 -5.45 -2.67
CA GLU A 43 -9.73 -5.02 -1.57
C GLU A 43 -8.32 -5.68 -1.59
N LEU A 44 -7.92 -6.28 -2.73
CA LEU A 44 -6.71 -7.10 -2.84
C LEU A 44 -5.42 -6.32 -2.56
N LEU A 45 -5.37 -5.05 -3.00
CA LEU A 45 -4.22 -4.18 -2.76
C LEU A 45 -4.11 -3.78 -1.28
N ASP A 46 -5.24 -3.61 -0.59
CA ASP A 46 -5.24 -3.28 0.84
C ASP A 46 -4.72 -4.46 1.67
N ASP A 47 -5.15 -5.67 1.35
CA ASP A 47 -4.65 -6.90 1.98
C ASP A 47 -3.16 -7.11 1.71
N TRP A 48 -2.71 -6.80 0.49
CA TRP A 48 -1.29 -6.81 0.14
C TRP A 48 -0.48 -5.81 0.98
N VAL A 49 -0.96 -4.58 1.15
CA VAL A 49 -0.32 -3.58 2.03
C VAL A 49 -0.23 -4.09 3.47
N LEU A 50 -1.33 -4.64 4.01
CA LEU A 50 -1.35 -5.18 5.38
C LEU A 50 -0.39 -6.36 5.56
N GLY A 51 -0.25 -7.21 4.53
CA GLY A 51 0.70 -8.33 4.52
C GLY A 51 2.17 -7.91 4.62
N HIS A 52 2.49 -6.66 4.33
CA HIS A 52 3.84 -6.09 4.49
C HIS A 52 4.10 -5.50 5.87
N SER A 53 3.10 -5.47 6.76
CA SER A 53 3.35 -5.11 8.15
C SER A 53 4.00 -6.25 8.92
N SER A 54 4.92 -5.92 9.82
CA SER A 54 5.51 -6.88 10.75
C SER A 54 4.64 -7.14 11.98
N ALA A 55 3.65 -6.27 12.23
CA ALA A 55 2.73 -6.40 13.36
C ALA A 55 1.61 -7.40 13.02
N SER A 56 1.27 -8.28 13.96
CA SER A 56 0.17 -9.24 13.80
C SER A 56 -1.21 -8.58 13.72
N ARG A 57 -1.32 -7.34 14.24
CA ARG A 57 -2.50 -6.50 14.15
C ARG A 57 -2.02 -5.04 13.98
N PRO A 58 -1.72 -4.60 12.75
CA PRO A 58 -1.08 -3.31 12.52
C PRO A 58 -1.99 -2.13 12.85
N LYS A 59 -1.42 -1.06 13.37
CA LYS A 59 -2.04 0.26 13.44
C LYS A 59 -1.96 0.94 12.08
N VAL A 60 -3.11 1.26 11.52
CA VAL A 60 -3.24 1.82 10.17
C VAL A 60 -3.88 3.20 10.28
N CYS A 61 -3.12 4.24 9.99
CA CYS A 61 -3.63 5.61 9.95
C CYS A 61 -3.96 6.01 8.52
N PHE A 62 -5.22 6.33 8.28
CA PHE A 62 -5.65 7.00 7.05
C PHE A 62 -5.47 8.50 7.13
N VAL A 63 -4.86 9.09 6.09
CA VAL A 63 -4.64 10.53 5.96
C VAL A 63 -5.41 11.03 4.73
N PRO A 64 -6.64 11.56 4.92
CA PRO A 64 -7.55 11.94 3.84
C PRO A 64 -7.29 13.34 3.26
N THR A 65 -6.18 13.98 3.61
CA THR A 65 -5.92 15.42 3.36
C THR A 65 -6.08 15.84 1.91
N ALA A 66 -5.69 14.99 0.95
CA ALA A 66 -5.84 15.28 -0.48
C ALA A 66 -7.28 15.53 -0.92
N SER A 67 -8.25 14.94 -0.21
CA SER A 67 -9.68 15.11 -0.47
C SER A 67 -10.33 16.26 0.31
N GLY A 68 -9.56 17.03 1.09
CA GLY A 68 -10.12 17.98 2.05
C GLY A 68 -10.77 17.31 3.26
N ASP A 69 -10.26 16.14 3.67
CA ASP A 69 -10.82 15.31 4.74
C ASP A 69 -12.30 14.92 4.50
N ALA A 70 -12.63 14.54 3.25
CA ALA A 70 -14.00 14.24 2.84
C ALA A 70 -14.64 13.16 3.73
N PRO A 71 -15.78 13.43 4.41
CA PRO A 71 -16.40 12.48 5.35
C PRO A 71 -16.73 11.13 4.74
N ALA A 72 -17.30 11.11 3.53
CA ALA A 72 -17.63 9.87 2.83
C ALA A 72 -16.40 9.03 2.47
N TYR A 73 -15.23 9.66 2.31
CA TYR A 73 -13.98 8.94 2.06
C TYR A 73 -13.46 8.30 3.35
N VAL A 74 -13.53 9.06 4.45
CA VAL A 74 -13.20 8.57 5.80
C VAL A 74 -14.10 7.40 6.21
N GLU A 75 -15.41 7.52 6.02
CA GLU A 75 -16.38 6.47 6.32
C GLU A 75 -16.10 5.19 5.53
N ARG A 76 -15.73 5.33 4.26
CA ARG A 76 -15.36 4.18 3.40
C ARG A 76 -14.10 3.49 3.91
N PHE A 77 -13.06 4.25 4.25
CA PHE A 77 -11.85 3.68 4.85
C PHE A 77 -12.17 2.89 6.13
N LEU A 78 -12.93 3.50 7.04
CA LEU A 78 -13.31 2.85 8.29
C LEU A 78 -14.13 1.59 8.06
N THR A 79 -15.09 1.62 7.13
CA THR A 79 -15.92 0.45 6.77
C THR A 79 -15.05 -0.73 6.32
N VAL A 80 -14.07 -0.48 5.43
CA VAL A 80 -13.20 -1.52 4.87
C VAL A 80 -12.15 -2.02 5.88
N PHE A 81 -11.54 -1.12 6.67
CA PHE A 81 -10.43 -1.50 7.55
C PHE A 81 -10.89 -1.98 8.93
N GLN A 82 -12.10 -1.63 9.40
CA GLN A 82 -12.63 -2.17 10.66
C GLN A 82 -12.98 -3.66 10.58
N SER A 83 -13.30 -4.18 9.38
CA SER A 83 -13.53 -5.61 9.16
C SER A 83 -12.23 -6.43 9.10
N ARG A 84 -11.07 -5.77 9.04
CA ARG A 84 -9.75 -6.38 8.91
C ARG A 84 -9.08 -6.59 10.26
N ASN A 85 -8.10 -7.49 10.28
CA ASN A 85 -7.27 -7.73 11.46
C ASN A 85 -6.22 -6.60 11.65
N CYS A 86 -6.69 -5.37 11.89
CA CYS A 86 -5.87 -4.18 12.12
C CYS A 86 -6.50 -3.27 13.18
N GLU A 87 -5.85 -2.14 13.47
CA GLU A 87 -6.34 -1.04 14.30
C GLU A 87 -6.44 0.22 13.43
N PRO A 88 -7.59 0.49 12.78
CA PRO A 88 -7.73 1.65 11.92
C PRO A 88 -7.87 2.94 12.74
N SER A 89 -7.25 4.01 12.24
CA SER A 89 -7.36 5.37 12.75
C SER A 89 -7.35 6.37 11.59
N VAL A 90 -7.74 7.62 11.85
CA VAL A 90 -7.84 8.67 10.83
C VAL A 90 -7.17 9.92 11.37
N LEU A 91 -6.39 10.60 10.53
CA LEU A 91 -5.78 11.88 10.84
C LEU A 91 -6.38 13.00 9.97
N PRO A 92 -7.46 13.65 10.42
CA PRO A 92 -7.94 14.86 9.79
C PRO A 92 -7.03 16.06 10.13
N LEU A 93 -6.78 16.93 9.16
CA LEU A 93 -5.99 18.15 9.31
C LEU A 93 -6.82 19.43 9.12
N PHE A 94 -7.87 19.39 8.31
CA PHE A 94 -8.81 20.51 8.15
C PHE A 94 -9.68 20.73 9.39
N ARG A 95 -9.78 19.72 10.25
CA ARG A 95 -10.33 19.78 11.61
C ARG A 95 -9.32 19.21 12.60
N ARG A 96 -8.12 19.77 12.60
CA ARG A 96 -7.02 19.32 13.47
C ARG A 96 -7.38 19.48 14.95
N GLU A 97 -7.36 18.37 15.69
CA GLU A 97 -7.59 18.34 17.14
C GLU A 97 -6.29 18.15 17.95
N LEU A 98 -5.30 17.45 17.38
CA LEU A 98 -4.04 17.13 18.05
C LEU A 98 -3.10 18.33 18.04
N ASP A 99 -2.54 18.69 19.20
CA ASP A 99 -1.38 19.59 19.28
C ASP A 99 -0.13 18.97 18.61
N ASP A 100 0.97 19.72 18.52
CA ASP A 100 2.17 19.27 17.79
C ASP A 100 2.79 18.00 18.39
N ASP A 101 2.81 17.91 19.73
CA ASP A 101 3.38 16.77 20.44
C ASP A 101 2.50 15.53 20.32
N ALA A 102 1.17 15.69 20.42
CA ALA A 102 0.21 14.62 20.24
C ALA A 102 0.18 14.13 18.79
N LEU A 103 0.27 15.04 17.82
CA LEU A 103 0.35 14.71 16.40
C LEU A 103 1.59 13.86 16.10
N ARG A 104 2.76 14.27 16.61
CA ARG A 104 4.01 13.50 16.50
C ARG A 104 3.87 12.12 17.13
N ARG A 105 3.41 12.04 18.38
CA ARG A 105 3.21 10.74 19.06
C ARG A 105 2.26 9.84 18.30
N PHE A 106 1.17 10.40 17.77
CA PHE A 106 0.17 9.66 17.02
C PHE A 106 0.77 9.07 15.73
N LEU A 107 1.40 9.89 14.88
CA LEU A 107 2.00 9.44 13.62
C LEU A 107 3.13 8.43 13.83
N LEU A 108 4.02 8.67 14.81
CA LEU A 108 5.14 7.76 15.09
C LEU A 108 4.72 6.44 15.75
N SER A 109 3.46 6.31 16.17
CA SER A 109 2.91 5.08 16.72
C SER A 109 2.28 4.15 15.69
N GLN A 110 2.21 4.58 14.42
CA GLN A 110 1.56 3.83 13.34
C GLN A 110 2.52 2.83 12.70
N ASP A 111 2.00 1.66 12.36
CA ASP A 111 2.72 0.66 11.56
C ASP A 111 2.59 0.98 10.06
N VAL A 112 1.43 1.49 9.66
CA VAL A 112 1.10 1.88 8.29
C VAL A 112 0.46 3.27 8.28
N VAL A 113 0.93 4.13 7.38
CA VAL A 113 0.23 5.38 7.03
C VAL A 113 -0.26 5.27 5.58
N TYR A 114 -1.58 5.34 5.41
CA TYR A 114 -2.26 5.22 4.13
C TYR A 114 -2.80 6.58 3.71
N VAL A 115 -2.34 7.10 2.58
CA VAL A 115 -2.73 8.43 2.07
C VAL A 115 -3.72 8.29 0.93
N GLY A 116 -4.86 8.96 1.07
CA GLY A 116 -5.93 8.93 0.07
C GLY A 116 -5.64 9.77 -1.18
N GLY A 117 -6.45 9.55 -2.22
CA GLY A 117 -6.45 10.36 -3.44
C GLY A 117 -7.11 11.74 -3.27
N GLY A 118 -6.98 12.58 -4.30
CA GLY A 118 -7.50 13.94 -4.33
C GLY A 118 -6.51 14.90 -4.98
N ASN A 119 -6.32 16.08 -4.40
CA ASN A 119 -5.44 17.11 -4.96
C ASN A 119 -4.03 17.04 -4.34
N THR A 120 -3.01 16.80 -5.19
CA THR A 120 -1.60 16.63 -4.76
C THR A 120 -1.01 17.94 -4.23
N ALA A 121 -1.24 19.07 -4.90
CA ALA A 121 -0.71 20.36 -4.47
C ALA A 121 -1.28 20.77 -3.09
N ASN A 122 -2.59 20.61 -2.91
CA ASN A 122 -3.26 20.97 -1.66
C ASN A 122 -2.78 20.13 -0.48
N LEU A 123 -2.63 18.81 -0.66
CA LEU A 123 -2.18 17.93 0.42
C LEU A 123 -0.77 18.31 0.90
N LEU A 124 0.15 18.59 -0.03
CA LEU A 124 1.52 18.98 0.28
C LEU A 124 1.58 20.34 0.99
N ALA A 125 0.77 21.31 0.53
CA ALA A 125 0.67 22.63 1.16
C ALA A 125 0.15 22.54 2.61
N VAL A 126 -0.92 21.76 2.84
CA VAL A 126 -1.49 21.52 4.17
C VAL A 126 -0.47 20.82 5.06
N TRP A 127 0.17 19.76 4.57
CA TRP A 127 1.15 19.02 5.37
C TRP A 127 2.34 19.87 5.82
N ARG A 128 2.89 20.71 4.94
CA ARG A 128 3.97 21.65 5.30
C ARG A 128 3.52 22.66 6.34
N THR A 129 2.30 23.17 6.21
CA THR A 129 1.70 24.08 7.18
C THR A 129 1.58 23.45 8.56
N HIS A 130 1.24 22.16 8.63
CA HIS A 130 1.08 21.42 9.88
C HIS A 130 2.33 20.64 10.33
N GLY A 131 3.43 20.70 9.58
CA GLY A 131 4.65 19.92 9.84
C GLY A 131 4.53 18.41 9.67
N VAL A 132 3.46 17.93 9.05
CA VAL A 132 3.19 16.49 8.81
C VAL A 132 4.21 15.90 7.84
N ASP A 133 4.69 16.68 6.88
CA ASP A 133 5.77 16.32 5.96
C ASP A 133 7.03 15.80 6.70
N ARG A 134 7.46 16.54 7.73
CA ARG A 134 8.62 16.19 8.57
C ARG A 134 8.35 14.96 9.44
N LEU A 135 7.13 14.85 9.97
CA LEU A 135 6.73 13.71 10.81
C LEU A 135 6.62 12.41 10.01
N LEU A 136 6.13 12.46 8.77
CA LEU A 136 6.07 11.30 7.88
C LEU A 136 7.46 10.83 7.47
N ARG A 137 8.40 11.76 7.21
CA ARG A 137 9.81 11.41 6.99
C ARG A 137 10.40 10.70 8.20
N GLU A 138 10.15 11.20 9.41
CA GLU A 138 10.61 10.54 10.63
C GLU A 138 9.98 9.16 10.84
N ALA A 139 8.68 9.01 10.58
CA ALA A 139 7.99 7.72 10.65
C ALA A 139 8.60 6.72 9.65
N TYR A 140 8.84 7.16 8.41
CA TYR A 140 9.50 6.39 7.36
C TYR A 140 10.91 5.95 7.75
N ASP A 141 11.71 6.87 8.32
CA ASP A 141 13.06 6.57 8.82
C ASP A 141 13.06 5.57 9.98
N ARG A 142 11.94 5.47 10.72
CA ARG A 142 11.70 4.48 11.78
C ARG A 142 11.04 3.19 11.27
N GLY A 143 10.80 3.09 9.97
CA GLY A 143 10.29 1.87 9.32
C GLY A 143 8.77 1.77 9.21
N THR A 144 8.01 2.82 9.53
CA THR A 144 6.57 2.86 9.19
C THR A 144 6.41 2.66 7.68
N LEU A 145 5.48 1.78 7.28
CA LEU A 145 5.13 1.61 5.87
C LEU A 145 4.28 2.81 5.43
N LEU A 146 4.80 3.60 4.51
CA LEU A 146 4.03 4.66 3.86
C LEU A 146 3.40 4.12 2.59
N CYS A 147 2.11 4.33 2.39
CA CYS A 147 1.45 4.01 1.14
C CYS A 147 0.44 5.07 0.74
N GLY A 148 0.03 5.06 -0.53
CA GLY A 148 -1.06 5.92 -0.95
C GLY A 148 -1.56 5.67 -2.36
N ILE A 149 -2.80 6.08 -2.60
CA ILE A 149 -3.49 6.00 -3.89
C ILE A 149 -3.44 7.36 -4.57
N SER A 150 -3.19 7.39 -5.89
CA SER A 150 -3.32 8.60 -6.71
C SER A 150 -2.47 9.75 -6.16
N ALA A 151 -3.07 10.84 -5.67
CA ALA A 151 -2.35 11.92 -4.98
C ALA A 151 -1.48 11.45 -3.80
N GLY A 152 -1.93 10.43 -3.07
CA GLY A 152 -1.14 9.75 -2.04
C GLY A 152 0.09 9.04 -2.61
N ALA A 153 0.00 8.45 -3.81
CA ALA A 153 1.17 7.87 -4.49
C ALA A 153 2.13 8.97 -4.97
N ASN A 154 1.59 10.06 -5.52
CA ASN A 154 2.35 11.19 -6.04
C ASN A 154 3.25 11.84 -4.98
N CYS A 155 2.73 12.04 -3.77
CA CYS A 155 3.37 12.91 -2.78
C CYS A 155 4.75 12.42 -2.30
N TRP A 156 5.07 11.14 -2.50
CA TRP A 156 6.28 10.53 -1.98
C TRP A 156 7.55 10.82 -2.78
N ALA A 157 7.41 11.05 -4.08
CA ALA A 157 8.53 11.17 -5.00
C ALA A 157 9.17 12.58 -4.97
N GLU A 158 10.23 12.82 -5.73
CA GLU A 158 10.78 14.18 -5.92
C GLU A 158 9.81 15.03 -6.74
N GLY A 159 9.18 14.44 -7.77
CA GLY A 159 8.14 15.07 -8.57
C GLY A 159 7.02 14.12 -8.95
N SER A 160 5.93 14.64 -9.50
CA SER A 160 4.79 13.84 -9.93
C SER A 160 4.01 14.47 -11.07
N HIS A 161 3.34 13.63 -11.85
CA HIS A 161 2.35 14.07 -12.82
C HIS A 161 0.98 14.22 -12.14
N THR A 162 0.30 15.33 -12.41
CA THR A 162 -0.91 15.71 -11.67
C THR A 162 -1.85 16.57 -12.51
N ASP A 163 -3.06 16.72 -12.03
CA ASP A 163 -4.13 17.60 -12.49
C ASP A 163 -4.56 18.59 -11.39
N SER A 164 -3.70 18.79 -10.38
CA SER A 164 -4.02 19.60 -9.18
C SER A 164 -4.46 21.05 -9.48
N PHE A 165 -4.18 21.56 -10.68
CA PHE A 165 -4.52 22.91 -11.10
C PHE A 165 -5.54 22.94 -12.27
N GLY A 166 -6.29 21.85 -12.45
CA GLY A 166 -7.23 21.67 -13.55
C GLY A 166 -6.64 20.80 -14.65
N PRO A 167 -5.99 21.35 -15.69
CA PRO A 167 -5.35 20.54 -16.73
C PRO A 167 -4.19 19.68 -16.21
N LEU A 168 -3.87 18.62 -16.97
CA LEU A 168 -2.69 17.79 -16.74
C LEU A 168 -1.41 18.62 -16.79
N THR A 169 -0.54 18.40 -15.81
CA THR A 169 0.72 19.09 -15.60
C THR A 169 1.60 18.26 -14.66
N PHE A 170 2.64 18.86 -14.10
CA PHE A 170 3.56 18.25 -13.15
C PHE A 170 3.81 19.13 -11.93
N LEU A 171 4.24 18.50 -10.85
CA LEU A 171 4.72 19.10 -9.62
C LEU A 171 6.13 18.60 -9.36
N SER A 172 7.04 19.51 -9.02
CA SER A 172 8.45 19.21 -8.70
C SER A 172 8.77 19.38 -7.21
N ASP A 173 7.73 19.42 -6.37
CA ASP A 173 7.81 19.67 -4.94
C ASP A 173 7.26 18.50 -4.12
N GLY A 174 7.49 17.25 -4.53
CA GLY A 174 7.12 16.11 -3.69
C GLY A 174 7.97 16.02 -2.41
N LEU A 175 7.66 15.05 -1.55
CA LEU A 175 8.38 14.87 -0.29
C LEU A 175 9.79 14.33 -0.46
N SER A 176 10.17 13.83 -1.64
CA SER A 176 11.51 13.28 -1.90
C SER A 176 11.89 12.15 -0.92
N LEU A 177 10.96 11.23 -0.69
CA LEU A 177 11.18 9.95 0.02
C LEU A 177 11.51 8.81 -0.96
N LEU A 178 11.07 8.96 -2.20
CA LEU A 178 11.41 8.15 -3.35
C LEU A 178 12.09 9.04 -4.41
N SER A 179 13.21 8.60 -4.97
CA SER A 179 13.88 9.34 -6.05
C SER A 179 13.13 9.23 -7.37
N GLY A 180 13.23 10.27 -8.20
CA GLY A 180 12.54 10.34 -9.48
C GLY A 180 11.11 10.84 -9.37
N SER A 181 10.29 10.51 -10.36
CA SER A 181 8.89 10.94 -10.43
C SER A 181 7.87 9.81 -10.40
N VAL A 182 6.61 10.16 -10.12
CA VAL A 182 5.48 9.22 -10.13
C VAL A 182 4.33 9.73 -11.03
N CYS A 183 3.68 8.80 -11.75
CA CYS A 183 2.45 9.06 -12.50
C CYS A 183 1.42 7.94 -12.25
N PRO A 184 0.37 8.14 -11.44
CA PRO A 184 -0.74 7.20 -11.31
C PRO A 184 -1.68 7.28 -12.52
N HIS A 185 -2.70 6.42 -12.58
CA HIS A 185 -3.76 6.44 -13.61
C HIS A 185 -3.22 6.41 -15.05
N TYR A 186 -2.12 5.69 -15.27
CA TYR A 186 -1.37 5.77 -16.51
C TYR A 186 -2.14 5.24 -17.74
N ASP A 187 -3.18 4.44 -17.51
CA ASP A 187 -4.06 3.84 -18.51
C ASP A 187 -5.45 4.50 -18.60
N SER A 188 -5.95 5.10 -17.51
CA SER A 188 -7.37 5.45 -17.40
C SER A 188 -7.70 6.91 -17.73
N GLU A 189 -6.72 7.81 -17.69
CA GLU A 189 -6.94 9.23 -17.96
C GLU A 189 -6.44 9.67 -19.36
N PRO A 190 -7.33 10.16 -20.24
CA PRO A 190 -6.95 10.61 -21.58
C PRO A 190 -5.84 11.65 -21.56
N GLY A 191 -4.77 11.39 -22.32
CA GLY A 191 -3.63 12.29 -22.46
C GLY A 191 -2.59 12.20 -21.33
N ARG A 192 -2.86 11.49 -20.23
CA ARG A 192 -1.93 11.37 -19.10
C ARG A 192 -0.62 10.70 -19.47
N ARG A 193 -0.68 9.56 -20.15
CA ARG A 193 0.50 8.84 -20.64
C ARG A 193 1.42 9.68 -21.52
N PRO A 194 0.97 10.27 -22.65
CA PRO A 194 1.83 11.10 -23.48
C PRO A 194 2.29 12.39 -22.77
N SER A 195 1.47 12.99 -21.90
CA SER A 195 1.86 14.17 -21.12
C SER A 195 2.99 13.87 -20.14
N TYR A 196 2.91 12.76 -19.40
CA TYR A 196 4.00 12.34 -18.51
C TYR A 196 5.28 12.00 -19.27
N GLN A 197 5.17 11.29 -20.39
CA GLN A 197 6.31 10.98 -21.25
C GLN A 197 6.98 12.26 -21.76
N ALA A 198 6.21 13.29 -22.16
CA ALA A 198 6.76 14.57 -22.56
C ALA A 198 7.46 15.32 -21.40
N ALA A 199 6.89 15.28 -20.19
CA ALA A 199 7.51 15.88 -19.01
C ALA A 199 8.87 15.23 -18.69
N VAL A 200 8.99 13.91 -18.83
CA VAL A 200 10.26 13.19 -18.64
C VAL A 200 11.23 13.47 -19.79
N ALA A 201 10.78 13.44 -21.04
CA ALA A 201 11.60 13.71 -22.22
C ALA A 201 12.26 15.10 -22.19
N THR A 202 11.51 16.10 -21.72
CA THR A 202 11.96 17.50 -21.65
C THR A 202 12.75 17.82 -20.38
N GLY A 203 12.86 16.86 -19.44
CA GLY A 203 13.52 17.06 -18.15
C GLY A 203 12.72 17.90 -17.14
N ALA A 204 11.45 18.20 -17.44
CA ALA A 204 10.54 18.85 -16.50
C ALA A 204 10.23 17.96 -15.29
N LEU A 205 10.24 16.63 -15.50
CA LEU A 205 10.30 15.63 -14.45
C LEU A 205 11.53 14.72 -14.66
N PRO A 206 12.14 14.21 -13.58
CA PRO A 206 13.17 13.17 -13.68
C PRO A 206 12.57 11.86 -14.22
N ALA A 207 13.43 10.86 -14.48
CA ALA A 207 12.94 9.50 -14.72
C ALA A 207 12.13 8.99 -13.52
N GLY A 208 11.21 8.07 -13.75
CA GLY A 208 10.29 7.66 -12.70
C GLY A 208 9.42 6.44 -13.00
N TRP A 209 8.36 6.31 -12.21
CA TRP A 209 7.45 5.18 -12.19
C TRP A 209 6.06 5.61 -12.61
N ALA A 210 5.47 4.91 -13.58
CA ALA A 210 4.09 5.11 -13.97
C ALA A 210 3.26 3.88 -13.61
N LEU A 211 2.16 4.09 -12.89
CA LEU A 211 1.29 3.04 -12.38
C LEU A 211 -0.05 3.12 -13.09
N GLU A 212 -0.44 2.01 -13.70
CA GLU A 212 -1.82 1.80 -14.14
C GLU A 212 -2.72 1.45 -12.94
N ASP A 213 -4.03 1.57 -13.16
CA ASP A 213 -5.00 1.22 -12.14
C ASP A 213 -4.93 -0.28 -11.80
N GLY A 214 -5.00 -0.60 -10.50
CA GLY A 214 -4.84 -1.97 -9.99
C GLY A 214 -3.39 -2.44 -9.82
N VAL A 215 -2.39 -1.57 -9.96
CA VAL A 215 -0.97 -1.89 -9.69
C VAL A 215 -0.58 -1.56 -8.25
N GLY A 216 0.21 -2.43 -7.62
CA GLY A 216 0.95 -2.13 -6.38
C GLY A 216 2.45 -2.25 -6.60
N ALA A 217 3.23 -1.28 -6.11
CA ALA A 217 4.69 -1.29 -6.20
C ALA A 217 5.32 -1.00 -4.84
N LEU A 218 6.08 -1.97 -4.29
CA LEU A 218 6.76 -1.84 -3.01
C LEU A 218 8.23 -1.47 -3.22
N PHE A 219 8.66 -0.45 -2.49
CA PHE A 219 10.02 0.02 -2.40
C PHE A 219 10.58 -0.23 -1.00
N MET A 220 11.76 -0.84 -0.93
CA MET A 220 12.53 -0.98 0.30
C MET A 220 13.84 -0.21 0.15
N ALA A 221 14.09 0.73 1.06
CA ALA A 221 15.23 1.65 1.00
C ALA A 221 15.38 2.36 -0.37
N GLY A 222 14.24 2.73 -0.99
CA GLY A 222 14.19 3.40 -2.29
C GLY A 222 14.36 2.49 -3.51
N VAL A 223 14.56 1.19 -3.32
CA VAL A 223 14.70 0.20 -4.39
C VAL A 223 13.38 -0.53 -4.58
N LEU A 224 12.91 -0.67 -5.83
CA LEU A 224 11.73 -1.48 -6.15
C LEU A 224 12.02 -2.96 -5.84
N THR A 225 11.22 -3.57 -4.98
CA THR A 225 11.41 -4.95 -4.54
C THR A 225 10.26 -5.89 -4.86
N GLU A 226 9.04 -5.36 -4.97
CA GLU A 226 7.88 -6.15 -5.39
C GLU A 226 6.97 -5.30 -6.27
N THR A 227 6.36 -5.96 -7.26
CA THR A 227 5.27 -5.41 -8.06
C THR A 227 4.16 -6.44 -8.09
N VAL A 228 2.93 -5.99 -7.86
CA VAL A 228 1.72 -6.82 -7.90
C VAL A 228 0.67 -6.15 -8.76
N THR A 229 -0.25 -6.95 -9.30
CA THR A 229 -1.34 -6.45 -10.14
C THR A 229 -2.65 -7.09 -9.73
N ARG A 230 -3.75 -6.35 -9.80
CA ARG A 230 -5.11 -6.88 -9.60
C ARG A 230 -5.62 -7.60 -10.84
N THR A 231 -5.23 -7.14 -12.02
CA THR A 231 -5.60 -7.75 -13.30
C THR A 231 -4.34 -8.15 -14.09
N PRO A 232 -4.45 -9.12 -15.02
CA PRO A 232 -3.35 -9.48 -15.91
C PRO A 232 -2.92 -8.35 -16.87
N GLN A 233 -3.76 -7.33 -17.07
CA GLN A 233 -3.54 -6.23 -18.02
C GLN A 233 -2.86 -5.02 -17.39
N ALA A 234 -2.94 -4.88 -16.07
CA ALA A 234 -2.35 -3.74 -15.37
C ALA A 234 -0.82 -3.86 -15.30
N HIS A 235 -0.12 -2.76 -15.53
CA HIS A 235 1.33 -2.71 -15.59
C HIS A 235 1.93 -1.53 -14.83
N LEU A 236 3.03 -1.81 -14.13
CA LEU A 236 3.98 -0.78 -13.70
C LEU A 236 4.95 -0.51 -14.86
N TYR A 237 5.24 0.75 -15.13
CA TYR A 237 6.27 1.14 -16.10
C TYR A 237 7.38 1.94 -15.43
N GLN A 238 8.61 1.67 -15.85
CA GLN A 238 9.71 2.61 -15.68
C GLN A 238 9.80 3.49 -16.92
N VAL A 239 9.76 4.82 -16.72
CA VAL A 239 9.85 5.83 -17.79
C VAL A 239 11.12 6.63 -17.58
N ALA A 240 11.97 6.68 -18.60
CA ALA A 240 13.25 7.40 -18.55
C ALA A 240 13.53 8.11 -19.88
N PRO A 241 14.31 9.19 -19.90
CA PRO A 241 14.76 9.82 -21.15
C PRO A 241 15.52 8.81 -22.03
N ASP A 242 15.35 8.89 -23.34
CA ASP A 242 16.05 8.01 -24.29
C ASP A 242 17.44 8.52 -24.69
N GLY A 243 17.69 9.82 -24.51
CA GLY A 243 18.91 10.54 -24.88
C GLY A 243 18.70 11.59 -26.00
N ASP A 244 17.59 11.50 -26.73
CA ASP A 244 17.31 12.25 -27.97
C ASP A 244 15.94 12.97 -27.90
N SER A 245 15.65 13.61 -26.77
CA SER A 245 14.37 14.32 -26.50
C SER A 245 13.11 13.44 -26.56
N GLY A 246 13.25 12.12 -26.43
CA GLY A 246 12.16 11.17 -26.25
C GLY A 246 12.24 10.43 -24.92
N VAL A 247 11.50 9.32 -24.82
CA VAL A 247 11.51 8.44 -23.65
C VAL A 247 11.62 6.98 -24.02
N LYS A 248 12.26 6.21 -23.15
CA LYS A 248 12.14 4.76 -23.08
C LYS A 248 11.15 4.41 -21.98
N GLU A 249 10.16 3.62 -22.34
CA GLU A 249 9.20 3.06 -21.41
C GLU A 249 9.40 1.55 -21.34
N ARG A 250 9.47 1.01 -20.11
CA ARG A 250 9.70 -0.41 -19.86
C ARG A 250 8.69 -0.93 -18.84
N ALA A 251 7.82 -1.83 -19.27
CA ALA A 251 6.93 -2.55 -18.37
C ALA A 251 7.75 -3.40 -17.38
N VAL A 252 7.31 -3.39 -16.12
CA VAL A 252 7.89 -4.19 -15.04
C VAL A 252 6.92 -5.35 -14.74
N PRO A 253 7.41 -6.60 -14.74
CA PRO A 253 6.57 -7.74 -14.40
C PRO A 253 5.99 -7.61 -13.00
N GLY A 254 4.69 -7.82 -12.87
CA GLY A 254 3.99 -7.88 -11.59
C GLY A 254 3.39 -9.26 -11.33
N ARG A 255 3.34 -9.68 -10.06
CA ARG A 255 2.64 -10.89 -9.64
C ARG A 255 1.14 -10.60 -9.53
N LEU A 256 0.32 -11.36 -10.24
CA LEU A 256 -1.13 -11.26 -10.13
C LEU A 256 -1.57 -11.60 -8.69
N LEU A 257 -2.38 -10.73 -8.10
CA LEU A 257 -3.07 -10.98 -6.84
C LEU A 257 -4.28 -11.87 -7.10
N THR A 258 -4.48 -12.83 -6.22
CA THR A 258 -5.64 -13.71 -6.23
C THR A 258 -6.26 -13.66 -4.84
N GLU A 259 -7.58 -13.71 -4.74
CA GLU A 259 -8.24 -13.88 -3.46
C GLU A 259 -7.65 -15.09 -2.72
N ALA A 260 -7.37 -14.91 -1.43
CA ALA A 260 -7.00 -16.04 -0.58
C ALA A 260 -8.19 -17.01 -0.56
N ARG A 261 -8.02 -18.18 -1.19
CA ARG A 261 -9.03 -19.24 -1.18
C ARG A 261 -9.30 -19.62 0.27
N VAL A 262 -10.42 -19.18 0.85
CA VAL A 262 -10.88 -19.70 2.15
C VAL A 262 -11.12 -21.20 1.93
N PRO A 263 -10.38 -22.10 2.59
CA PRO A 263 -10.66 -23.53 2.48
C PRO A 263 -12.09 -23.74 2.98
N ALA A 264 -12.93 -24.36 2.15
CA ALA A 264 -14.26 -24.76 2.58
C ALA A 264 -14.13 -25.54 3.91
N PRO A 265 -14.97 -25.27 4.92
CA PRO A 265 -14.86 -25.96 6.20
C PRO A 265 -14.92 -27.47 5.96
N ALA A 266 -13.87 -28.17 6.39
CA ALA A 266 -13.81 -29.61 6.31
C ALA A 266 -14.89 -30.21 7.23
N GLY A 267 -15.97 -30.69 6.63
CA GLY A 267 -16.92 -31.58 7.30
C GLY A 267 -18.32 -30.99 7.53
N SER A 268 -19.18 -31.13 6.53
CA SER A 268 -20.54 -31.62 6.78
C SER A 268 -20.80 -32.79 5.86
N ALA A 269 -20.29 -33.96 6.24
CA ALA A 269 -20.77 -35.23 5.73
C ALA A 269 -22.21 -35.42 6.21
N LEU A 270 -23.18 -34.76 5.57
CA LEU A 270 -24.58 -35.06 5.76
C LEU A 270 -24.87 -36.37 5.04
N ARG A 271 -24.98 -37.42 5.84
CA ARG A 271 -25.42 -38.76 5.47
C ARG A 271 -26.66 -38.67 4.57
N ARG A 272 -26.54 -39.05 3.29
CA ARG A 272 -27.69 -39.57 2.54
C ARG A 272 -27.75 -41.09 2.76
N ARG A 273 -28.54 -41.53 3.74
CA ARG A 273 -29.35 -42.75 3.59
C ARG A 273 -30.57 -42.26 2.81
N GLY A 274 -30.85 -42.71 1.59
CA GLY A 274 -31.05 -44.11 1.26
C GLY A 274 -32.54 -44.36 1.38
N ASP A 275 -33.29 -44.05 0.32
CA ASP A 275 -34.48 -44.82 -0.06
C ASP A 275 -34.72 -44.65 -1.56
N ALA A 276 -34.53 -45.77 -2.24
CA ALA A 276 -34.97 -46.00 -3.59
C ALA A 276 -36.08 -47.05 -3.50
N SER A 277 -37.26 -46.75 -4.03
CA SER A 277 -38.02 -47.70 -4.85
C SER A 277 -39.30 -47.08 -5.41
N ALA A 278 -39.48 -47.33 -6.71
CA ALA A 278 -40.71 -47.55 -7.48
C ALA A 278 -41.81 -46.44 -7.44
N GLY A 279 -42.40 -46.02 -8.56
CA GLY A 279 -42.44 -46.64 -9.88
C GLY A 279 -43.22 -45.80 -10.89
N ALA A 280 -43.33 -46.42 -12.07
CA ALA A 280 -43.66 -45.93 -13.40
C ALA A 280 -45.01 -45.21 -13.64
N ALA A 281 -45.06 -44.64 -14.86
CA ALA A 281 -46.20 -44.23 -15.69
C ALA A 281 -46.81 -42.85 -15.35
N GLY A 282 -46.87 -41.84 -16.20
CA GLY A 282 -46.86 -41.81 -17.67
C GLY A 282 -48.29 -41.69 -18.20
N VAL A 283 -48.85 -40.49 -18.29
CA VAL A 283 -50.01 -40.17 -19.15
C VAL A 283 -49.95 -38.71 -19.59
N ALA A 284 -50.26 -38.52 -20.87
CA ALA A 284 -50.23 -37.30 -21.66
C ALA A 284 -51.37 -36.30 -21.35
N ALA A 285 -51.15 -35.05 -21.76
CA ALA A 285 -52.20 -34.10 -22.17
C ALA A 285 -52.97 -34.67 -23.40
N PRO A 286 -54.15 -34.18 -23.83
CA PRO A 286 -54.63 -32.79 -23.70
C PRO A 286 -56.16 -32.58 -23.52
N ALA A 287 -56.55 -31.33 -23.28
CA ALA A 287 -57.63 -30.63 -23.97
C ALA A 287 -57.39 -29.11 -23.85
#